data_AF-A0A3N5ZRW6-F1
#
_entry.id   AF-A0A3N5ZRW6-F1
#
_cell.length_a   1.000
_cell.length_b   1.000
_cell.length_c   1.000
_cell.angle_alpha   90.00
_cell.angle_beta   90.00
_cell.angle_gamma   90.00
#
_symmetry.space_group_name_H-M   'P 1'
#
loop_
_entity.id
_entity.type
_entity.pdbx_description
1 polymer ?
#
loop_
_entity_poly.entity_id
_entity_poly.type
_entity_poly.pdbx_seq_one_letter_code
_entity_poly.pdbx_strand_id
1 'polypeptide(L)'
;MTVAEVERIGSPDISRQDARKAYLAYKAAVLKSVKPEEKKEYEGLWRGYKEIAAGKQVIDLGQALHAAGVQEDTLYPRLAICRADASKVRVVMKPDGSAVFVDEAARWRSRNAKRMVKLPEGTFPSYVMQWNGGSPYRTRPGGALERGAWGQEATALVPIVPPHLHPRGALGNFHILWDAVWTPAPPKDPLLLRHLAGSLYAIVAHWDLTPLEQAVMRGRL
;
A
#
# COMPACT_ATOMS: atom_id res chain seq x y z
N MET A 1 2.57 1.30 15.34
CA MET A 1 2.81 2.42 14.41
C MET A 1 1.51 2.70 13.68
N THR A 2 0.97 3.92 13.76
CA THR A 2 -0.28 4.31 13.11
C THR A 2 -0.04 4.79 11.68
N VAL A 3 -1.09 4.87 10.87
CA VAL A 3 -1.01 5.38 9.50
C VAL A 3 -0.49 6.84 9.46
N ALA A 4 -0.85 7.65 10.47
CA ALA A 4 -0.38 9.02 10.63
C ALA A 4 1.14 9.12 10.92
N GLU A 5 1.74 8.13 11.56
CA GLU A 5 3.19 8.08 11.78
C GLU A 5 3.94 7.71 10.50
N VAL A 6 3.33 6.83 9.69
CA VAL A 6 3.88 6.36 8.41
C VAL A 6 3.90 7.49 7.36
N GLU A 7 2.92 8.38 7.41
CA GLU A 7 2.90 9.61 6.60
C GLU A 7 4.19 10.43 6.76
N ARG A 8 4.74 10.50 7.99
CA ARG A 8 5.98 11.26 8.25
C ARG A 8 7.24 10.51 7.81
N ILE A 9 7.27 9.18 7.99
CA ILE A 9 8.47 8.38 7.71
C ILE A 9 8.71 8.20 6.21
N GLY A 10 7.64 8.13 5.41
CA GLY A 10 7.74 7.92 3.95
C GLY A 10 7.80 9.20 3.11
N SER A 11 7.71 10.39 3.72
CA SER A 11 7.65 11.65 2.99
C SER A 11 9.05 12.22 2.72
N PRO A 12 9.42 12.53 1.45
CA PRO A 12 10.68 13.18 1.15
C PRO A 12 10.68 14.61 1.65
N ASP A 13 11.70 14.99 2.43
CA ASP A 13 11.86 16.35 2.98
C ASP A 13 12.39 17.31 1.91
N ILE A 14 11.47 17.97 1.20
CA ILE A 14 11.79 18.89 0.09
C ILE A 14 10.87 20.11 0.17
N SER A 15 11.44 21.31 0.09
CA SER A 15 10.66 22.55 0.07
C SER A 15 9.84 22.67 -1.22
N ARG A 16 8.70 23.38 -1.16
CA ARG A 16 7.85 23.59 -2.34
C ARG A 16 8.57 24.32 -3.48
N GLN A 17 9.46 25.25 -3.15
CA GLN A 17 10.22 26.01 -4.14
C GLN A 17 11.24 25.13 -4.84
N ASP A 18 11.97 24.30 -4.08
CA ASP A 18 12.94 23.36 -4.63
C ASP A 18 12.25 22.27 -5.44
N ALA A 19 11.11 21.77 -4.97
CA ALA A 19 10.29 20.82 -5.73
C ALA A 19 9.82 21.39 -7.07
N ARG A 20 9.43 22.68 -7.12
CA ARG A 20 9.05 23.33 -8.38
C ARG A 20 10.23 23.49 -9.34
N LYS A 21 11.41 23.86 -8.82
CA LYS A 21 12.63 23.97 -9.62
C LYS A 21 13.04 22.61 -10.19
N ALA A 22 13.04 21.56 -9.36
CA ALA A 22 13.30 20.19 -9.76
C ALA A 22 12.28 19.71 -10.81
N TYR A 23 10.98 19.96 -10.59
CA TYR A 23 9.93 19.64 -11.54
C TYR A 23 10.20 20.19 -12.95
N LEU A 24 10.57 21.47 -13.07
CA LEU A 24 10.86 22.09 -14.36
C LEU A 24 12.10 21.47 -15.02
N ALA A 25 13.14 21.21 -14.25
CA ALA A 25 14.36 20.57 -14.73
C ALA A 25 14.09 19.15 -15.26
N TYR A 26 13.39 18.31 -14.48
CA TYR A 26 13.04 16.95 -14.89
C TYR A 26 12.08 16.93 -16.07
N LYS A 27 11.08 17.83 -16.11
CA LYS A 27 10.18 17.94 -17.26
C LYS A 27 10.94 18.28 -18.54
N ALA A 28 11.90 19.19 -18.48
CA ALA A 28 12.74 19.54 -19.62
C ALA A 28 13.65 18.37 -20.05
N ALA A 29 14.20 17.63 -19.09
CA ALA A 29 15.01 16.43 -19.37
C ALA A 29 14.16 15.33 -20.05
N VAL A 30 12.98 15.01 -19.52
CA VAL A 30 12.04 14.02 -20.09
C VAL A 30 11.68 14.34 -21.53
N LEU A 31 11.44 15.62 -21.84
CA LEU A 31 11.11 16.06 -23.20
C LEU A 31 12.28 15.95 -24.17
N LYS A 32 13.52 15.97 -23.66
CA LYS A 32 14.75 15.80 -24.44
C LYS A 32 15.20 14.34 -24.56
N SER A 33 14.82 13.48 -23.62
CA SER A 33 15.18 12.06 -23.62
C SER A 33 14.56 11.32 -24.80
N VAL A 34 15.40 10.62 -25.55
CA VAL A 34 14.98 9.82 -26.74
C VAL A 34 14.65 8.38 -26.35
N LYS A 35 15.22 7.86 -25.25
CA LYS A 35 15.05 6.46 -24.85
C LYS A 35 13.79 6.24 -24.01
N PRO A 36 12.95 5.24 -24.35
CA PRO A 36 11.71 4.95 -23.61
C PRO A 36 11.89 4.53 -22.14
N GLU A 37 13.02 3.91 -21.79
CA GLU A 37 13.27 3.41 -20.43
C GLU A 37 13.60 4.55 -19.46
N GLU A 38 14.56 5.39 -19.83
CA GLU A 38 14.90 6.64 -19.12
C GLU A 38 13.64 7.50 -18.91
N LYS A 39 12.76 7.57 -19.91
CA LYS A 39 11.49 8.29 -19.83
C LYS A 39 10.58 7.78 -18.71
N LYS A 40 10.50 6.48 -18.46
CA LYS A 40 9.64 5.91 -17.39
C LYS A 40 10.12 6.27 -16.00
N GLU A 41 11.42 6.21 -15.76
CA GLU A 41 12.02 6.55 -14.46
C GLU A 41 11.87 8.04 -14.18
N TYR A 42 12.22 8.88 -15.17
CA TYR A 42 12.02 10.31 -15.04
C TYR A 42 10.54 10.68 -14.92
N GLU A 43 9.64 9.90 -15.53
CA GLU A 43 8.19 10.09 -15.43
C GLU A 43 7.67 9.98 -13.99
N GLY A 44 8.28 9.13 -13.17
CA GLY A 44 7.96 9.05 -11.74
C GLY A 44 8.43 10.29 -10.98
N LEU A 45 9.67 10.69 -11.20
CA LEU A 45 10.31 11.81 -10.49
C LEU A 45 9.58 13.13 -10.71
N TRP A 46 9.34 13.54 -11.97
CA TRP A 46 8.64 14.81 -12.22
C TRP A 46 7.18 14.77 -11.73
N ARG A 47 6.49 13.61 -11.77
CA ARG A 47 5.14 13.48 -11.19
C ARG A 47 5.18 13.65 -9.67
N GLY A 48 6.17 13.09 -8.99
CA GLY A 48 6.41 13.31 -7.56
C GLY A 48 6.62 14.80 -7.25
N TYR A 49 7.59 15.43 -7.91
CA TYR A 49 7.88 16.85 -7.74
C TYR A 49 6.70 17.76 -8.07
N LYS A 50 5.88 17.39 -9.08
CA LYS A 50 4.66 18.13 -9.41
C LYS A 50 3.68 18.16 -8.25
N GLU A 51 3.46 17.03 -7.58
CA GLU A 51 2.52 16.96 -6.45
C GLU A 51 3.08 17.68 -5.21
N ILE A 52 4.38 17.54 -4.93
CA ILE A 52 5.05 18.28 -3.84
C ILE A 52 4.97 19.80 -4.09
N ALA A 53 5.22 20.24 -5.32
CA ALA A 53 5.11 21.65 -5.71
C ALA A 53 3.65 22.15 -5.63
N ALA A 54 2.66 21.28 -5.83
CA ALA A 54 1.25 21.56 -5.59
C ALA A 54 0.87 21.54 -4.09
N GLY A 55 1.83 21.29 -3.19
CA GLY A 55 1.64 21.27 -1.75
C GLY A 55 1.05 19.98 -1.20
N LYS A 56 1.02 18.91 -2.00
CA LYS A 56 0.56 17.59 -1.55
C LYS A 56 1.71 16.77 -1.02
N GLN A 57 1.41 15.88 -0.09
CA GLN A 57 2.36 14.91 0.40
C GLN A 57 2.49 13.74 -0.57
N VAL A 58 3.71 13.22 -0.65
CA VAL A 58 4.07 12.06 -1.46
C VAL A 58 4.73 11.07 -0.51
N ILE A 59 4.38 9.79 -0.63
CA ILE A 59 4.93 8.71 0.18
C ILE A 59 5.59 7.65 -0.69
N ASP A 60 6.70 7.10 -0.20
CA ASP A 60 7.23 5.81 -0.68
C ASP A 60 6.52 4.66 0.05
N LEU A 61 5.65 3.96 -0.68
CA LEU A 61 4.87 2.85 -0.16
C LEU A 61 5.74 1.71 0.39
N GLY A 62 6.86 1.41 -0.27
CA GLY A 62 7.74 0.32 0.15
C GLY A 62 8.34 0.60 1.52
N GLN A 63 8.87 1.83 1.69
CA GLN A 63 9.41 2.29 2.97
C GLN A 63 8.32 2.41 4.04
N ALA A 64 7.14 2.92 3.68
CA ALA A 64 6.00 3.01 4.58
C ALA A 64 5.58 1.65 5.15
N LEU A 65 5.46 0.64 4.29
CA LEU A 65 5.09 -0.73 4.70
C LEU A 65 6.23 -1.43 5.46
N HIS A 66 7.48 -1.21 5.07
CA HIS A 66 8.65 -1.72 5.77
C HIS A 66 8.72 -1.16 7.20
N ALA A 67 8.59 0.15 7.36
CA ALA A 67 8.63 0.83 8.65
C ALA A 67 7.46 0.42 9.56
N ALA A 68 6.26 0.24 9.00
CA ALA A 68 5.12 -0.27 9.75
C ALA A 68 5.31 -1.72 10.21
N GLY A 69 6.04 -2.52 9.43
CA GLY A 69 6.37 -3.90 9.74
C GLY A 69 5.15 -4.82 9.76
N VAL A 70 5.24 -5.86 10.58
CA VAL A 70 4.23 -6.92 10.70
C VAL A 70 3.62 -6.94 12.10
N GLN A 71 2.42 -7.52 12.19
CA GLN A 71 1.80 -7.85 13.48
C GLN A 71 2.63 -8.93 14.18
N GLU A 72 2.77 -8.82 15.50
CA GLU A 72 3.58 -9.76 16.28
C GLU A 72 2.98 -11.16 16.27
N ASP A 73 1.66 -11.22 16.39
CA ASP A 73 0.89 -12.44 16.58
C ASP A 73 0.73 -13.23 15.27
N THR A 74 0.47 -12.53 14.16
CA THR A 74 0.10 -13.15 12.88
C THR A 74 1.20 -13.11 11.82
N LEU A 75 2.22 -12.25 12.02
CA LEU A 75 3.22 -11.89 11.01
C LEU A 75 2.66 -11.31 9.70
N TYR A 76 1.37 -10.99 9.60
CA TYR A 76 0.85 -10.25 8.45
C TYR A 76 1.23 -8.77 8.54
N PRO A 77 1.30 -8.04 7.41
CA PRO A 77 1.65 -6.62 7.40
C PRO A 77 0.70 -5.82 8.28
N ARG A 78 1.20 -4.87 9.09
CA ARG A 78 0.30 -4.02 9.89
C ARG A 78 -0.59 -3.15 9.00
N LEU A 79 -0.09 -2.76 7.84
CA LEU A 79 -0.83 -1.96 6.88
C LEU A 79 -1.25 -2.80 5.67
N ALA A 80 -2.43 -2.48 5.15
CA ALA A 80 -2.91 -3.03 3.89
C ALA A 80 -3.09 -1.93 2.86
N ILE A 81 -2.87 -2.28 1.59
CA ILE A 81 -3.12 -1.41 0.46
C ILE A 81 -3.93 -2.15 -0.61
N CYS A 82 -4.95 -1.49 -1.15
CA CYS A 82 -5.78 -2.02 -2.22
C CYS A 82 -6.34 -0.90 -3.08
N ARG A 83 -6.95 -1.22 -4.23
CA ARG A 83 -7.70 -0.24 -5.00
C ARG A 83 -8.91 0.26 -4.22
N ALA A 84 -9.25 1.54 -4.42
CA ALA A 84 -10.34 2.18 -3.68
C ALA A 84 -11.76 1.71 -4.09
N ASP A 85 -11.90 1.02 -5.22
CA ASP A 85 -13.16 0.45 -5.68
C ASP A 85 -13.35 -1.03 -5.29
N ALA A 86 -12.42 -1.62 -4.53
CA ALA A 86 -12.51 -2.99 -4.07
C ALA A 86 -13.31 -3.11 -2.75
N SER A 87 -13.89 -4.29 -2.52
CA SER A 87 -14.57 -4.67 -1.27
C SER A 87 -13.61 -5.30 -0.26
N LYS A 88 -12.70 -6.15 -0.74
CA LYS A 88 -11.74 -6.90 0.07
C LYS A 88 -10.38 -6.92 -0.60
N VAL A 89 -9.35 -7.02 0.24
CA VAL A 89 -7.96 -7.23 -0.17
C VAL A 89 -7.47 -8.56 0.39
N ARG A 90 -6.70 -9.27 -0.42
CA ARG A 90 -5.93 -10.44 -0.01
C ARG A 90 -4.46 -10.10 -0.04
N VAL A 91 -3.72 -10.48 1.00
CA VAL A 91 -2.27 -10.39 1.04
C VAL A 91 -1.65 -11.78 0.95
N VAL A 92 -0.53 -11.84 0.25
CA VAL A 92 0.25 -13.04 0.01
C VAL A 92 1.67 -12.70 0.35
N MET A 93 2.20 -13.30 1.39
CA MET A 93 3.60 -13.11 1.75
C MET A 93 4.42 -14.30 1.27
N LYS A 94 5.67 -14.02 0.92
CA LYS A 94 6.66 -15.04 0.61
C LYS A 94 7.74 -15.09 1.69
N PRO A 95 8.46 -16.22 1.82
CA PRO A 95 9.55 -16.38 2.79
C PRO A 95 10.65 -15.32 2.72
N ASP A 96 10.87 -14.75 1.53
CA ASP A 96 11.85 -13.70 1.24
C ASP A 96 11.41 -12.30 1.75
N GLY A 97 10.24 -12.19 2.38
CA GLY A 97 9.70 -10.93 2.87
C GLY A 97 9.05 -10.06 1.78
N SER A 98 8.98 -10.54 0.53
CA SER A 98 8.14 -9.92 -0.49
C SER A 98 6.66 -10.21 -0.22
N ALA A 99 5.80 -9.31 -0.69
CA ALA A 99 4.36 -9.51 -0.59
C ALA A 99 3.62 -8.99 -1.82
N VAL A 100 2.42 -9.55 -2.03
CA VAL A 100 1.50 -9.12 -3.06
C VAL A 100 0.13 -8.87 -2.41
N PHE A 101 -0.40 -7.66 -2.60
CA PHE A 101 -1.78 -7.34 -2.26
C PHE A 101 -2.62 -7.41 -3.52
N VAL A 102 -3.77 -8.09 -3.44
CA VAL A 102 -4.66 -8.36 -4.58
C VAL A 102 -6.10 -8.09 -4.18
N ASP A 103 -6.86 -7.38 -5.01
CA ASP A 103 -8.29 -7.20 -4.78
C ASP A 103 -9.10 -8.49 -5.00
N GLU A 104 -10.28 -8.61 -4.40
CA GLU A 104 -11.17 -9.79 -4.49
C GLU A 104 -11.55 -10.16 -5.93
N ALA A 105 -11.66 -9.17 -6.82
CA ALA A 105 -12.08 -9.37 -8.20
C ALA A 105 -10.93 -9.90 -9.11
N ALA A 106 -9.68 -9.76 -8.69
CA ALA A 106 -8.54 -10.27 -9.42
C ALA A 106 -8.35 -11.78 -9.14
N ARG A 107 -8.43 -12.59 -10.20
CA ARG A 107 -7.92 -13.96 -10.16
C ARG A 107 -6.41 -13.92 -9.89
N TRP A 108 -5.85 -14.91 -9.21
CA TRP A 108 -4.41 -15.05 -8.94
C TRP A 108 -3.50 -14.97 -10.17
N ARG A 109 -4.04 -15.34 -11.34
CA ARG A 109 -3.36 -15.27 -12.64
C ARG A 109 -3.78 -14.05 -13.46
N SER A 110 -4.43 -13.08 -12.83
CA SER A 110 -4.87 -11.86 -13.51
C SER A 110 -3.65 -11.14 -14.05
N ARG A 111 -3.62 -10.97 -15.38
CA ARG A 111 -2.64 -10.09 -16.05
C ARG A 111 -2.87 -8.62 -15.73
N ASN A 112 -3.89 -8.28 -14.94
CA ASN A 112 -4.23 -6.91 -14.61
C ASN A 112 -3.34 -6.41 -13.47
N ALA A 113 -2.12 -6.01 -13.82
CA ALA A 113 -1.14 -5.43 -12.89
C ALA A 113 -1.70 -4.23 -12.09
N LYS A 114 -2.75 -3.56 -12.57
CA LYS A 114 -3.40 -2.45 -11.84
C LYS A 114 -4.19 -2.88 -10.62
N ARG A 115 -4.54 -4.16 -10.50
CA ARG A 115 -5.28 -4.73 -9.36
C ARG A 115 -4.36 -5.40 -8.33
N MET A 116 -3.05 -5.32 -8.56
CA MET A 116 -2.04 -5.96 -7.74
C MET A 116 -1.02 -4.93 -7.30
N VAL A 117 -0.74 -4.88 -6.00
CA VAL A 117 0.38 -4.11 -5.46
C VAL A 117 1.46 -5.11 -5.07
N LYS A 118 2.56 -5.10 -5.82
CA LYS A 118 3.71 -5.98 -5.60
C LYS A 118 4.79 -5.23 -4.84
N LEU A 119 5.31 -5.85 -3.79
CA LEU A 119 6.40 -5.32 -3.01
C LEU A 119 7.65 -6.19 -3.22
N PRO A 120 8.83 -5.57 -3.27
CA PRO A 120 10.07 -6.30 -3.48
C PRO A 120 10.43 -7.18 -2.27
N GLU A 121 11.38 -8.08 -2.50
CA GLU A 121 12.06 -8.84 -1.44
C GLU A 121 12.59 -7.92 -0.34
N GLY A 122 12.57 -8.39 0.92
CA GLY A 122 13.05 -7.63 2.06
C GLY A 122 12.13 -6.50 2.54
N THR A 123 10.95 -6.30 1.92
CA THR A 123 9.98 -5.31 2.43
C THR A 123 9.51 -5.68 3.83
N PHE A 124 9.25 -6.96 4.10
CA PHE A 124 8.90 -7.47 5.42
C PHE A 124 9.99 -8.40 5.95
N PRO A 125 10.02 -8.68 7.27
CA PRO A 125 10.93 -9.68 7.82
C PRO A 125 10.75 -11.04 7.14
N SER A 126 11.88 -11.68 6.80
CA SER A 126 11.85 -13.04 6.27
C SER A 126 11.32 -14.03 7.32
N TYR A 127 10.74 -15.12 6.85
CA TYR A 127 10.25 -16.20 7.71
C TYR A 127 10.52 -17.55 7.06
N VAL A 128 10.64 -18.59 7.90
CA VAL A 128 10.82 -19.96 7.43
C VAL A 128 9.45 -20.64 7.39
N MET A 129 9.16 -21.33 6.29
CA MET A 129 8.04 -22.27 6.23
C MET A 129 8.49 -23.62 6.74
N GLN A 130 7.91 -24.07 7.85
CA GLN A 130 8.11 -25.41 8.37
C GLN A 130 6.85 -26.25 8.14
N TRP A 131 7.03 -27.53 7.83
CA TRP A 131 5.95 -28.49 7.68
C TRP A 131 5.88 -29.36 8.93
N ASN A 132 4.76 -29.36 9.64
CA ASN A 132 4.57 -30.22 10.82
C ASN A 132 3.14 -30.80 10.84
N GLY A 133 3.00 -32.13 10.85
CA GLY A 133 1.68 -32.78 10.90
C GLY A 133 0.73 -32.42 9.75
N GLY A 134 1.24 -32.13 8.55
CA GLY A 134 0.43 -31.90 7.34
C GLY A 134 -0.04 -30.46 7.09
N SER A 135 0.34 -29.49 7.93
CA SER A 135 0.09 -28.06 7.69
C SER A 135 1.39 -27.25 7.61
N PRO A 136 1.48 -26.22 6.77
CA PRO A 136 2.60 -25.28 6.78
C PRO A 136 2.46 -24.27 7.94
N TYR A 137 3.58 -23.93 8.59
CA TYR A 137 3.66 -22.89 9.64
C TYR A 137 4.74 -21.87 9.31
N ARG A 138 4.54 -20.62 9.76
CA ARG A 138 5.53 -19.53 9.65
C ARG A 138 6.25 -19.37 10.98
N THR A 139 7.58 -19.40 10.94
CA THR A 139 8.42 -19.10 12.10
C THR A 139 9.42 -18.00 11.74
N ARG A 140 9.68 -17.08 12.67
CA ARG A 140 10.81 -16.16 12.52
C ARG A 140 12.11 -16.97 12.51
N PRO A 141 13.15 -16.54 11.77
CA PRO A 141 14.47 -17.13 11.92
C PRO A 141 14.91 -17.05 13.39
N GLY A 142 15.07 -18.19 14.07
CA GLY A 142 15.53 -18.26 15.45
C GLY A 142 14.46 -18.39 16.55
N GLY A 143 13.18 -18.60 16.25
CA GLY A 143 12.17 -18.82 17.30
C GLY A 143 10.82 -19.36 16.83
N ALA A 144 10.19 -20.17 17.68
CA ALA A 144 8.85 -20.69 17.48
C ALA A 144 7.81 -19.61 17.78
N LEU A 145 7.01 -19.23 16.78
CA LEU A 145 5.76 -18.54 17.03
C LEU A 145 4.72 -19.55 17.47
N GLU A 146 3.90 -19.15 18.45
CA GLU A 146 2.85 -20.00 18.99
C GLU A 146 1.80 -20.36 17.94
N ARG A 147 1.26 -21.56 18.16
CA ARG A 147 0.37 -22.39 17.34
C ARG A 147 -0.69 -21.61 16.55
N GLY A 148 -0.67 -21.80 15.23
CA GLY A 148 -1.81 -21.59 14.35
C GLY A 148 -1.52 -22.15 12.95
N ALA A 149 -2.46 -22.89 12.36
CA ALA A 149 -2.39 -23.33 10.98
C ALA A 149 -2.67 -22.14 10.06
N TRP A 150 -1.66 -21.32 9.80
CA TRP A 150 -1.82 -20.08 9.03
C TRP A 150 -1.71 -20.36 7.54
N GLY A 151 -2.72 -19.96 6.78
CA GLY A 151 -2.64 -19.93 5.32
C GLY A 151 -1.56 -18.96 4.84
N GLN A 152 -1.06 -19.14 3.62
CA GLN A 152 -0.18 -18.14 2.99
C GLN A 152 -0.87 -16.78 2.75
N GLU A 153 -2.16 -16.72 3.03
CA GLU A 153 -3.08 -15.65 2.66
C GLU A 153 -3.85 -15.13 3.87
N ALA A 154 -4.02 -13.81 3.94
CA ALA A 154 -4.99 -13.18 4.82
C ALA A 154 -5.88 -12.23 4.02
N THR A 155 -7.09 -12.00 4.51
CA THR A 155 -8.07 -11.11 3.88
C THR A 155 -8.46 -10.00 4.84
N ALA A 156 -8.57 -8.77 4.33
CA ALA A 156 -9.07 -7.62 5.07
C ALA A 156 -10.16 -6.88 4.27
N LEU A 157 -11.06 -6.20 4.98
CA LEU A 157 -12.05 -5.32 4.38
C LEU A 157 -11.41 -4.03 3.89
N VAL A 158 -11.84 -3.54 2.73
CA VAL A 158 -11.40 -2.26 2.18
C VAL A 158 -12.32 -1.14 2.71
N PRO A 159 -11.75 -0.06 3.27
CA PRO A 159 -12.51 1.11 3.71
C PRO A 159 -13.36 1.73 2.58
N ILE A 160 -14.56 2.21 2.91
CA ILE A 160 -15.36 3.01 1.98
C ILE A 160 -14.81 4.43 1.96
N VAL A 161 -14.65 5.01 0.76
CA VAL A 161 -14.34 6.43 0.62
C VAL A 161 -15.62 7.25 0.83
N PRO A 162 -15.66 8.19 1.79
CA PRO A 162 -16.82 9.04 2.02
C PRO A 162 -17.13 9.90 0.79
N PRO A 163 -18.41 10.15 0.45
CA PRO A 163 -18.78 10.90 -0.75
C PRO A 163 -18.15 12.30 -0.84
N HIS A 164 -17.92 12.97 0.29
CA HIS A 164 -17.31 14.29 0.34
C HIS A 164 -15.79 14.29 0.08
N LEU A 165 -15.14 13.12 0.15
CA LEU A 165 -13.72 12.92 -0.15
C LEU A 165 -13.50 12.22 -1.49
N HIS A 166 -14.56 12.00 -2.27
CA HIS A 166 -14.43 11.41 -3.59
C HIS A 166 -13.56 12.30 -4.49
N PRO A 167 -12.48 11.75 -5.06
CA PRO A 167 -11.64 12.51 -5.97
C PRO A 167 -12.37 12.76 -7.29
N ARG A 168 -11.92 13.76 -8.05
CA ARG A 168 -12.35 13.95 -9.43
C ARG A 168 -11.81 12.81 -10.30
N GLY A 169 -12.64 11.80 -10.60
CA GLY A 169 -12.30 10.66 -11.45
C GLY A 169 -12.84 9.33 -10.92
N ALA A 170 -12.57 8.23 -11.64
CA ALA A 170 -12.97 6.90 -11.21
C ALA A 170 -12.10 6.39 -10.02
N LEU A 171 -12.73 5.82 -8.99
CA LEU A 171 -12.07 5.26 -7.81
C LEU A 171 -11.03 4.18 -8.15
N GLY A 172 -11.22 3.45 -9.25
CA GLY A 172 -10.25 2.46 -9.72
C GLY A 172 -8.87 3.01 -10.12
N ASN A 173 -8.69 4.34 -10.16
CA ASN A 173 -7.39 5.00 -10.33
C ASN A 173 -6.69 5.32 -9.00
N PHE A 174 -7.34 5.04 -7.87
CA PHE A 174 -6.87 5.34 -6.53
C PHE A 174 -6.70 4.06 -5.72
N HIS A 175 -5.87 4.15 -4.68
CA HIS A 175 -5.64 3.09 -3.72
C HIS A 175 -5.97 3.60 -2.33
N ILE A 176 -6.32 2.71 -1.42
CA ILE A 176 -6.49 3.03 0.00
C ILE A 176 -5.38 2.31 0.75
N LEU A 177 -4.71 3.01 1.66
CA LEU A 177 -3.76 2.46 2.63
C LEU A 177 -4.36 2.62 4.03
N TRP A 178 -4.40 1.57 4.83
CA TRP A 178 -5.04 1.61 6.15
C TRP A 178 -4.41 0.59 7.12
N ASP A 179 -4.70 0.75 8.41
CA ASP A 179 -4.30 -0.23 9.45
C ASP A 179 -5.13 -1.50 9.32
N ALA A 180 -4.47 -2.57 8.91
CA ALA A 180 -5.10 -3.81 8.49
C ALA A 180 -5.46 -4.66 9.71
N VAL A 181 -6.75 -4.75 9.99
CA VAL A 181 -7.26 -5.84 10.79
C VAL A 181 -7.50 -7.02 9.86
N TRP A 182 -6.67 -8.07 9.94
CA TRP A 182 -6.75 -9.28 9.11
C TRP A 182 -7.85 -10.25 9.56
N THR A 183 -8.92 -9.68 10.13
CA THR A 183 -10.17 -10.31 10.51
C THR A 183 -11.30 -9.43 9.96
N PRO A 184 -12.55 -9.92 9.87
CA PRO A 184 -13.67 -9.14 9.35
C PRO A 184 -14.11 -8.03 10.33
N ALA A 185 -13.23 -7.07 10.57
CA ALA A 185 -13.44 -5.90 11.41
C ALA A 185 -13.28 -4.62 10.59
N PRO A 186 -13.99 -3.54 10.95
CA PRO A 186 -13.85 -2.27 10.26
C PRO A 186 -12.44 -1.70 10.45
N PRO A 187 -11.83 -1.16 9.38
CA PRO A 187 -10.48 -0.61 9.41
C PRO A 187 -10.40 0.73 10.16
N LYS A 188 -9.18 1.18 10.47
CA LYS A 188 -8.90 2.49 11.09
C LYS A 188 -8.00 3.35 10.19
N ASP A 189 -8.19 4.65 10.29
CA ASP A 189 -7.37 5.74 9.71
C ASP A 189 -6.96 5.55 8.22
N PRO A 190 -7.92 5.35 7.30
CA PRO A 190 -7.62 5.19 5.88
C PRO A 190 -7.05 6.46 5.21
N LEU A 191 -6.06 6.23 4.34
CA LEU A 191 -5.50 7.20 3.39
C LEU A 191 -5.92 6.86 1.97
N LEU A 192 -6.44 7.85 1.24
CA LEU A 192 -6.66 7.75 -0.19
C LEU A 192 -5.38 8.19 -0.93
N LEU A 193 -4.86 7.29 -1.74
CA LEU A 193 -3.61 7.43 -2.46
C LEU A 193 -3.83 7.44 -3.97
N ARG A 194 -3.04 8.24 -4.68
CA ARG A 194 -2.95 8.20 -6.14
C ARG A 194 -1.56 7.73 -6.55
N HIS A 195 -1.51 6.67 -7.35
CA HIS A 195 -0.25 6.15 -7.86
C HIS A 195 0.43 7.15 -8.81
N LEU A 196 1.71 7.39 -8.61
CA LEU A 196 2.52 8.27 -9.46
C LEU A 196 3.40 7.45 -10.41
N ALA A 197 4.27 6.62 -9.84
CA ALA A 197 5.14 5.64 -10.50
C ALA A 197 5.84 4.77 -9.44
N GLY A 198 6.21 3.53 -9.79
CA GLY A 198 6.95 2.65 -8.87
C GLY A 198 6.23 2.49 -7.53
N SER A 199 6.94 2.69 -6.42
CA SER A 199 6.40 2.73 -5.05
C SER A 199 5.89 4.11 -4.61
N LEU A 200 5.95 5.14 -5.46
CA LEU A 200 5.56 6.51 -5.11
C LEU A 200 4.05 6.75 -5.28
N TYR A 201 3.43 7.26 -4.23
CA TYR A 201 2.02 7.64 -4.18
C TYR A 201 1.86 9.05 -3.64
N ALA A 202 0.89 9.80 -4.18
CA ALA A 202 0.46 11.06 -3.58
C ALA A 202 -0.72 10.82 -2.64
N ILE A 203 -0.70 11.42 -1.46
CA ILE A 203 -1.84 11.43 -0.54
C ILE A 203 -2.87 12.43 -1.09
N VAL A 204 -4.11 11.96 -1.23
CA VAL A 204 -5.24 12.73 -1.76
C VAL A 204 -6.19 13.15 -0.64
N ALA A 205 -6.45 12.25 0.29
CA ALA A 205 -7.31 12.49 1.44
C ALA A 205 -6.96 11.52 2.58
N HIS A 206 -7.30 11.91 3.80
CA HIS A 206 -7.30 11.06 4.99
C HIS A 206 -8.66 11.21 5.68
N TRP A 207 -9.15 10.16 6.32
CA TRP A 207 -10.39 10.25 7.10
C TRP A 207 -10.44 9.21 8.21
N ASP A 208 -11.28 9.49 9.19
CA ASP A 208 -11.65 8.54 10.23
C ASP A 208 -13.02 7.97 9.90
N LEU A 209 -13.18 6.65 10.04
CA LEU A 209 -14.48 6.03 9.87
C LEU A 209 -15.34 6.28 11.10
N THR A 210 -16.50 6.91 10.89
CA THR A 210 -17.51 7.10 11.92
C THR A 210 -18.06 5.74 12.39
N PRO A 211 -18.56 5.63 13.64
CA PRO A 211 -19.18 4.38 14.12
C PRO A 211 -20.30 3.85 13.21
N LEU A 212 -21.04 4.76 12.53
CA LEU A 212 -22.08 4.40 11.56
C LEU A 212 -21.48 3.77 10.31
N GLU A 213 -20.44 4.36 9.72
CA GLU A 213 -19.74 3.78 8.56
C GLU A 213 -19.13 2.42 8.89
N GLN A 214 -18.54 2.28 10.09
CA GLN A 214 -18.05 1.00 10.59
C GLN A 214 -19.17 -0.05 10.74
N ALA A 215 -20.37 0.35 11.19
CA ALA A 215 -21.54 -0.53 11.26
C ALA A 215 -22.02 -0.96 9.87
N VAL A 216 -22.11 -0.02 8.92
CA VAL A 216 -22.46 -0.31 7.52
C VAL A 216 -21.46 -1.27 6.89
N MET A 217 -20.16 -1.10 7.16
CA MET A 217 -19.12 -2.01 6.67
C MET A 217 -19.24 -3.41 7.27
N ARG A 218 -19.57 -3.55 8.55
CA ARG A 218 -19.84 -4.87 9.17
C ARG A 218 -21.03 -5.59 8.52
N GLY A 219 -22.04 -4.84 8.07
CA GLY A 219 -23.19 -5.40 7.34
C GLY A 219 -22.87 -5.88 5.92
N ARG A 220 -21.65 -5.66 5.40
CA ARG A 220 -21.20 -6.16 4.09
C ARG A 220 -20.50 -7.53 4.16
N LEU A 221 -20.35 -8.08 5.36
CA LEU A 221 -19.70 -9.36 5.62
C LEU A 221 -20.55 -10.55 5.18
#